data_AF-A0A2Z5R2R8-F1
#
_entry.id   AF-A0A2Z5R2R8-F1
#
_cell.length_a   1.000
_cell.length_b   1.000
_cell.length_c   1.000
_cell.angle_alpha   90.00
_cell.angle_beta   90.00
_cell.angle_gamma   90.00
#
_symmetry.space_group_name_H-M   'P 1'
#
loop_
_entity.id
_entity.type
_entity.pdbx_description
1 polymer ?
#
loop_
_entity_poly.entity_id
_entity_poly.type
_entity_poly.pdbx_seq_one_letter_code
_entity_poly.pdbx_strand_id
1 'polypeptide(L)' 'MPANFDARFSATGRRYIYRIADGQQAGPDPLRRTFTWGVPERLTPSVLNEAAADLLGLRDFLSFCKPVRVLRLFVNCVF' A
#
# COMPACT_ATOMS: atom_id res chain seq x y z
N MET A 1 -6.62 -25.22 16.01
CA MET A 1 -5.34 -24.67 15.51
C MET A 1 -4.21 -25.51 16.08
N PRO A 2 -3.14 -25.80 15.32
CA PRO A 2 -1.97 -26.48 15.84
C PRO A 2 -1.38 -25.74 17.04
N ALA A 3 -0.79 -26.47 18.00
CA ALA A 3 -0.25 -25.88 19.23
C ALA A 3 0.91 -24.89 19.00
N ASN A 4 1.58 -24.97 17.85
CA ASN A 4 2.70 -24.13 17.45
C ASN A 4 2.33 -23.03 16.43
N PHE A 5 1.02 -22.83 16.17
CA PHE A 5 0.59 -21.77 15.26
C PHE A 5 0.73 -20.40 15.91
N ASP A 6 1.40 -19.49 15.21
CA ASP A 6 1.49 -18.08 15.58
C ASP A 6 1.02 -17.21 14.41
N ALA A 7 0.01 -16.37 14.63
CA ALA A 7 -0.60 -15.56 13.57
C ALA A 7 0.38 -14.58 12.90
N ARG A 8 1.44 -14.16 13.59
CA ARG A 8 2.47 -13.26 13.06
C ARG A 8 3.55 -14.02 12.32
N PHE A 9 4.05 -15.13 12.87
CA PHE A 9 5.21 -15.85 12.32
C PHE A 9 4.83 -16.94 11.32
N SER A 10 3.61 -17.48 11.41
CA SER A 10 3.09 -18.44 10.42
C SER A 10 2.51 -17.77 9.17
N ALA A 11 2.39 -16.44 9.14
CA ALA A 11 1.91 -15.70 7.97
C ALA A 11 2.99 -15.61 6.87
N THR A 12 2.64 -15.96 5.64
CA THR A 12 3.55 -15.94 4.47
C THR A 12 3.55 -14.59 3.73
N GLY A 13 2.56 -13.74 4.00
CA GLY A 13 2.43 -12.44 3.37
C GLY A 13 1.31 -11.61 3.99
N ARG A 14 1.23 -10.35 3.59
CA ARG A 14 0.15 -9.43 3.96
C ARG A 14 -0.35 -8.74 2.70
N ARG A 15 -1.66 -8.49 2.63
CA ARG A 15 -2.29 -7.74 1.54
C ARG A 15 -2.92 -6.49 2.10
N TYR A 16 -2.70 -5.38 1.41
CA TYR A 16 -3.24 -4.08 1.76
C TYR A 16 -4.13 -3.57 0.61
N ILE A 17 -5.17 -2.80 0.96
CA ILE A 17 -6.06 -2.16 0.00
C ILE A 17 -6.15 -0.68 0.39
N TYR A 18 -5.74 0.19 -0.52
CA TYR A 18 -5.94 1.63 -0.41
C TYR A 18 -7.10 2.06 -1.32
N ARG A 19 -7.94 2.96 -0.82
CA ARG A 19 -9.10 3.49 -1.55
C ARG A 19 -8.88 4.96 -1.81
N ILE A 20 -9.00 5.36 -3.08
CA ILE A 20 -8.84 6.74 -3.53
C ILE A 20 -10.12 7.14 -4.26
N ALA A 21 -10.66 8.31 -3.92
CA ALA A 21 -11.75 8.96 -4.63
C ALA A 21 -11.18 10.18 -5.36
N ASP A 22 -11.10 10.11 -6.68
CA ASP A 22 -10.46 11.11 -7.53
C ASP A 22 -11.51 11.98 -8.28
N GLY A 23 -11.15 13.21 -8.64
CA GLY A 23 -11.99 14.10 -9.44
C GLY A 23 -13.32 14.53 -8.81
N GLN A 24 -13.54 14.26 -7.51
CA GLN A 24 -14.80 14.57 -6.84
C GLN A 24 -14.79 16.00 -6.28
N GLN A 25 -15.51 16.92 -6.93
CA GLN A 25 -15.68 18.30 -6.46
C GLN A 25 -16.33 18.40 -5.07
N ALA A 26 -17.20 17.44 -4.73
CA ALA A 26 -17.89 17.38 -3.44
C ALA A 26 -17.10 16.66 -2.33
N GLY A 27 -15.89 16.17 -2.62
CA GLY A 27 -15.11 15.32 -1.71
C GLY A 27 -15.59 13.86 -1.64
N PRO A 28 -14.95 13.01 -0.82
CA PRO A 28 -15.29 11.59 -0.72
C PRO A 28 -16.65 11.36 -0.04
N ASP A 29 -17.33 10.28 -0.44
CA ASP A 29 -18.57 9.78 0.18
C ASP A 29 -18.52 9.88 1.73
N PRO A 30 -19.47 10.60 2.38
CA PRO A 30 -19.47 10.81 3.82
C PRO A 30 -19.38 9.52 4.64
N LEU A 31 -19.94 8.41 4.15
CA LEU A 31 -19.90 7.11 4.82
C LEU A 31 -18.51 6.45 4.75
N ARG A 32 -17.68 6.88 3.81
CA ARG A 32 -16.37 6.27 3.52
C ARG A 32 -15.20 7.21 3.80
N ARG A 33 -15.47 8.44 4.25
CA ARG A 33 -14.49 9.50 4.46
C ARG A 33 -13.33 9.13 5.39
N THR A 34 -13.53 8.17 6.29
CA THR A 34 -12.50 7.75 7.27
C THR A 34 -11.51 6.73 6.72
N PHE A 35 -11.81 6.09 5.59
CA PHE A 35 -10.96 5.04 5.00
C PHE A 35 -10.81 5.18 3.48
N THR A 36 -11.18 6.32 2.91
CA THR A 36 -11.00 6.66 1.50
C THR A 36 -10.32 8.02 1.42
N TRP A 37 -9.20 8.08 0.70
CA TRP A 37 -8.49 9.33 0.47
C TRP A 37 -9.15 10.08 -0.70
N GLY A 38 -9.60 11.31 -0.47
CA GLY A 38 -10.11 12.18 -1.53
C GLY A 38 -8.97 12.99 -2.17
N VAL A 39 -8.86 12.94 -3.50
CA VAL A 39 -7.94 13.77 -4.28
C VAL A 39 -8.73 14.57 -5.32
N PRO A 40 -8.44 15.87 -5.50
CA PRO A 40 -9.18 16.72 -6.44
C PRO A 40 -8.86 16.41 -7.92
N GLU A 41 -7.65 15.92 -8.21
CA GLU A 41 -7.22 15.55 -9.56
C GLU A 41 -7.93 14.26 -10.02
N ARG A 42 -8.11 14.10 -11.33
CA ARG A 42 -8.48 12.79 -11.90
C ARG A 42 -7.24 11.95 -12.09
N LEU A 43 -7.28 10.73 -11.58
CA LEU A 43 -6.22 9.74 -11.73
C LEU A 43 -6.54 8.84 -12.91
N THR A 44 -5.49 8.46 -13.64
CA THR A 44 -5.62 7.50 -14.74
C THR A 44 -5.07 6.15 -14.27
N PRO A 45 -5.93 5.12 -14.05
CA PRO A 45 -5.48 3.85 -13.48
C PRO A 45 -4.41 3.13 -14.30
N SER A 46 -4.42 3.26 -15.63
CA SER A 46 -3.40 2.63 -16.48
C SER A 46 -2.00 3.19 -16.20
N VAL A 47 -1.88 4.51 -16.05
CA VAL A 47 -0.60 5.18 -15.74
C VAL A 47 -0.10 4.76 -14.35
N LEU A 48 -1.00 4.65 -13.37
CA LEU A 48 -0.65 4.18 -12.03
C LEU A 48 -0.20 2.72 -12.04
N ASN A 49 -0.87 1.87 -12.80
CA ASN A 49 -0.53 0.45 -12.93
C ASN A 49 0.82 0.26 -13.62
N GLU A 50 1.10 1.06 -14.66
CA GLU A 50 2.39 1.04 -15.36
C GLU A 50 3.53 1.41 -14.42
N ALA A 51 3.39 2.51 -13.66
CA ALA A 51 4.39 2.91 -12.67
C ALA A 51 4.54 1.89 -11.52
N ALA A 52 3.45 1.21 -11.14
CA ALA A 52 3.49 0.18 -10.09
C ALA A 52 4.14 -1.13 -10.54
N ALA A 53 4.23 -1.41 -11.84
CA ALA A 53 4.87 -2.62 -12.36
C ALA A 53 6.34 -2.72 -11.93
N ASP A 54 7.02 -1.58 -11.85
CA ASP A 54 8.41 -1.46 -11.36
C ASP A 54 8.58 -1.75 -9.87
N LEU A 55 7.49 -1.97 -9.13
CA LEU A 55 7.53 -2.36 -7.72
C LEU A 55 7.46 -3.88 -7.52
N LEU A 56 7.08 -4.66 -8.54
CA LEU A 56 6.92 -6.10 -8.43
C LEU A 56 8.26 -6.84 -8.26
N GLY A 57 8.26 -7.91 -7.47
CA GLY A 57 9.44 -8.72 -7.17
C GLY A 57 10.22 -8.22 -5.95
N LEU A 58 11.45 -8.73 -5.81
CA LEU A 58 12.34 -8.44 -4.68
C LEU A 58 13.10 -7.12 -4.92
N ARG A 59 12.85 -6.10 -4.09
CA ARG A 59 13.45 -4.77 -4.24
C ARG A 59 13.78 -4.15 -2.89
N ASP A 60 14.70 -3.18 -2.89
CA ASP A 60 14.96 -2.33 -1.73
C ASP A 60 13.92 -1.20 -1.66
N PHE A 61 13.04 -1.24 -0.66
CA PHE A 61 11.94 -0.30 -0.48
C PHE A 61 12.29 0.84 0.50
N LEU A 62 13.58 1.07 0.80
CA LEU A 62 14.02 2.13 1.69
C LEU A 62 13.43 3.52 1.37
N SER A 63 13.29 3.88 0.10
CA SER A 63 12.70 5.16 -0.34
C SER A 63 11.23 5.35 0.07
N PHE A 64 10.52 4.26 0.39
CA PHE A 64 9.13 4.28 0.83
C PHE A 64 8.98 4.15 2.36
N CYS A 65 10.09 3.92 3.07
CA CYS A 65 10.07 3.80 4.52
C CYS A 65 9.98 5.18 5.18
N LYS A 66 9.21 5.25 6.28
CA LYS A 66 9.28 6.40 7.18
C LYS A 66 10.71 6.49 7.74
N PRO A 67 11.38 7.65 7.69
CA PRO A 67 12.73 7.78 8.22
C PRO A 67 12.74 7.44 9.72
N VAL A 68 13.58 6.48 10.08
CA VAL A 68 13.88 6.11 11.46
C VAL A 68 15.37 6.37 11.71
N ARG A 69 15.76 6.54 12.98
CA ARG A 69 17.13 6.92 13.38
C ARG A 69 18.22 5.96 12.86
N VAL A 70 17.87 4.73 12.47
CA VAL A 70 18.77 3.75 11.86
C VAL A 70 18.12 3.18 10.60
N LEU A 71 18.61 3.56 9.41
CA LEU A 71 18.18 2.95 8.15
C LEU A 71 18.95 1.63 7.95
N ARG A 72 18.22 0.52 7.89
CA ARG A 72 18.72 -0.78 7.42
C ARG A 72 18.08 -1.06 6.06
N LEU A 73 18.82 -1.70 5.14
CA LEU A 73 18.28 -2.22 3.87
C LEU A 73 16.91 -2.88 4.09
N PHE A 74 15.91 -2.45 3.32
CA PHE A 74 14.53 -2.90 3.51
C PHE A 74 14.05 -3.64 2.27
N VAL A 75 14.55 -4.86 2.12
CA VAL A 75 14.25 -5.71 0.97
C VAL A 75 12.93 -6.45 1.20
N ASN A 76 11.94 -6.23 0.32
CA ASN A 76 10.65 -6.93 0.36
C ASN A 76 10.28 -7.44 -1.03
N CYS A 77 9.37 -8.43 -1.08
CA CYS A 77 8.80 -8.94 -2.33
C CYS A 77 7.35 -8.47 -2.46
N VAL A 78 7.03 -7.80 -3.56
CA VAL A 78 5.64 -7.42 -3.92
C VAL A 78 5.17 -8.32 -5.04
N PHE A 79 3.95 -8.86 -4.90
CA PHE A 79 3.32 -9.79 -5.84
C PHE A 79 2.01 -9.20 -6.37
#